data_AF-A0A5E6N5W8-F1
#
_entry.id   AF-A0A5E6N5W8-F1
#
_cell.length_a   1.000
_cell.length_b   1.000
_cell.length_c   1.000
_cell.angle_alpha   90.00
_cell.angle_beta   90.00
_cell.angle_gamma   90.00
#
_symmetry.space_group_name_H-M   'P 1'
#
loop_
_entity.id
_entity.type
_entity.pdbx_description
1 polymer ?
#
loop_
_entity_poly.entity_id
_entity_poly.type
_entity_poly.pdbx_seq_one_letter_code
_entity_poly.pdbx_strand_id
1 'polypeptide(L)'
;MAGFPCQPFSQAGLKKGFSDTRGTLFFDIERILKSKKPKAFLLENVKQLKGHDKGSTLKVILEHLRNVGYENTQYQVLRARDFGLPQNRERLYIVGFLDKDIRFNFPSPTFEKTKVGDILDLIVDAKYTISDKLWKDTKEEKERINLREKGLVTVFLILNQNIQILFQHATTKME
;
A
#
# COMPACT_ATOMS: atom_id res chain seq x y z
N MET A 1 11.75 11.63 3.22
CA MET A 1 10.70 10.60 3.08
C MET A 1 10.61 10.20 1.62
N ALA A 2 10.35 8.93 1.30
CA ALA A 2 10.12 8.49 -0.07
C ALA A 2 9.13 7.31 -0.14
N GLY A 3 8.16 7.36 -1.04
CA GLY A 3 7.36 6.20 -1.46
C GLY A 3 7.84 5.80 -2.85
N PHE A 4 8.58 4.70 -2.96
CA PHE A 4 9.22 4.30 -4.22
C PHE A 4 8.47 3.13 -4.86
N PRO A 5 8.42 3.03 -6.20
CA PRO A 5 7.70 1.97 -6.88
C PRO A 5 8.27 0.58 -6.53
N CYS A 6 7.38 -0.42 -6.47
CA CYS A 6 7.77 -1.82 -6.27
C CYS A 6 8.35 -2.38 -7.58
N GLN A 7 9.65 -2.24 -7.77
CA GLN A 7 10.37 -2.76 -8.94
C GLN A 7 11.05 -4.10 -8.60
N PRO A 8 11.19 -5.04 -9.56
CA PRO A 8 11.88 -6.30 -9.32
C PRO A 8 13.39 -6.07 -9.08
N PHE A 9 13.89 -6.52 -7.93
CA PHE A 9 15.31 -6.43 -7.54
C PHE A 9 16.17 -7.59 -8.07
N SER A 10 15.58 -8.56 -8.77
CA SER A 10 16.23 -9.80 -9.21
C SER A 10 17.44 -9.56 -10.11
N GLN A 11 17.50 -8.46 -10.84
CA GLN A 11 18.66 -8.10 -11.66
C GLN A 11 19.80 -7.48 -10.85
N ALA A 12 19.49 -6.65 -9.85
CA ALA A 12 20.49 -6.00 -9.01
C ALA A 12 21.18 -6.97 -8.02
N GLY A 13 20.46 -7.99 -7.53
CA GLY A 13 20.99 -9.00 -6.60
C GLY A 13 21.98 -9.99 -7.21
N LEU A 14 22.04 -10.11 -8.55
CA LEU A 14 22.89 -11.08 -9.25
C LEU A 14 24.35 -10.62 -9.44
N LYS A 15 24.80 -9.54 -8.79
CA LYS A 15 26.17 -9.01 -8.88
C LYS A 15 26.67 -8.77 -10.32
N LYS A 16 25.78 -8.63 -11.30
CA LYS A 16 26.12 -8.37 -12.71
C LYS A 16 26.41 -6.89 -12.95
N GLY A 17 27.46 -6.38 -12.31
CA GLY A 17 28.09 -5.10 -12.65
C GLY A 17 27.26 -3.85 -12.37
N PHE A 18 27.97 -2.73 -12.23
CA PHE A 18 27.44 -1.38 -11.96
C PHE A 18 26.45 -0.83 -13.02
N SER A 19 26.12 -1.58 -14.07
CA SER A 19 25.26 -1.15 -15.17
C SER A 19 23.77 -1.24 -14.87
N ASP A 20 23.33 -2.14 -13.99
CA ASP A 20 21.91 -2.47 -13.73
C ASP A 20 21.33 -1.79 -12.47
N THR A 21 22.17 -1.40 -11.52
CA THR A 21 21.76 -0.63 -10.32
C THR A 21 21.26 0.79 -10.64
N ARG A 22 21.35 1.23 -11.90
CA ARG A 22 20.82 2.54 -12.36
C ARG A 22 19.32 2.52 -12.66
N GLY A 23 18.68 1.35 -12.71
CA GLY A 23 17.29 1.21 -13.15
C GLY A 23 16.22 1.32 -12.07
N THR A 24 16.58 1.29 -10.78
CA THR A 24 15.60 1.31 -9.68
C THR A 24 15.74 2.53 -8.79
N LEU A 25 14.60 3.16 -8.48
CA LEU A 25 14.56 4.38 -7.66
C LEU A 25 15.05 4.17 -6.22
N PHE A 26 15.16 2.92 -5.77
CA PHE A 26 15.78 2.60 -4.49
C PHE A 26 17.27 2.98 -4.44
N PHE A 27 18.03 2.75 -5.50
CA PHE A 27 19.46 3.08 -5.51
C PHE A 27 19.71 4.60 -5.54
N ASP A 28 18.79 5.37 -6.10
CA ASP A 28 18.81 6.83 -5.96
C ASP A 28 18.58 7.28 -4.52
N ILE A 29 17.65 6.63 -3.81
CA ILE A 29 17.44 6.86 -2.38
C ILE A 29 18.71 6.51 -1.60
N GLU A 30 19.31 5.34 -1.84
CA GLU A 30 20.57 4.93 -1.21
C GLU A 30 21.69 5.96 -1.46
N ARG A 31 21.86 6.41 -2.70
CA ARG A 31 22.85 7.44 -3.08
C ARG A 31 22.62 8.74 -2.32
N ILE A 32 21.36 9.18 -2.18
CA ILE A 32 20.99 10.39 -1.43
C ILE A 32 21.28 10.19 0.06
N LEU A 33 20.90 9.05 0.65
CA LEU A 33 21.16 8.74 2.05
C LEU A 33 22.66 8.74 2.34
N LYS A 34 23.48 8.12 1.47
CA LYS A 34 24.94 8.10 1.59
C LYS A 34 25.56 9.49 1.51
N SER A 35 25.06 10.34 0.62
CA SER A 35 25.60 11.70 0.40
C SER A 35 25.16 12.70 1.46
N LYS A 36 23.88 12.66 1.86
CA LYS A 36 23.27 13.69 2.73
C LYS A 36 23.22 13.29 4.19
N LYS A 37 23.30 11.98 4.50
CA LYS A 37 23.25 11.42 5.85
C LYS A 37 22.19 12.09 6.76
N PRO A 38 20.92 12.17 6.35
CA PRO A 38 19.87 12.72 7.22
C PRO A 38 19.79 11.95 8.54
N LYS A 39 19.40 12.62 9.65
CA LYS A 39 19.30 11.98 10.97
C LYS A 39 18.36 10.77 10.99
N ALA A 40 17.32 10.81 10.16
CA ALA A 40 16.37 9.73 10.00
C ALA A 40 15.79 9.70 8.58
N PHE A 41 15.24 8.56 8.19
CA PHE A 41 14.43 8.42 6.97
C PHE A 41 13.14 7.65 7.25
N LEU A 42 12.18 7.82 6.32
CA LEU A 42 10.96 7.03 6.23
C LEU A 42 10.75 6.63 4.78
N LEU A 43 10.69 5.32 4.52
CA LEU A 43 10.33 4.74 3.23
C LEU A 43 8.98 4.04 3.32
N GLU A 44 8.16 4.18 2.29
CA GLU A 44 6.87 3.48 2.14
C GLU A 44 6.91 2.57 0.90
N ASN A 45 6.29 1.39 1.03
CA ASN A 45 6.02 0.50 -0.09
C ASN A 45 4.76 -0.36 0.14
N VAL A 46 4.34 -1.12 -0.89
CA VAL A 46 3.22 -2.05 -0.79
C VAL A 46 3.51 -3.19 0.20
N LYS A 47 2.47 -3.74 0.85
CA LYS A 47 2.61 -4.83 1.84
C LYS A 47 3.34 -6.05 1.26
N GLN A 48 3.18 -6.31 -0.04
CA GLN A 48 3.73 -7.46 -0.75
C GLN A 48 5.26 -7.46 -0.79
N LEU A 49 5.92 -6.30 -0.65
CA LEU A 49 7.37 -6.22 -0.62
C LEU A 49 7.98 -7.08 0.50
N LYS A 50 7.26 -7.23 1.63
CA LYS A 50 7.69 -8.08 2.75
C LYS A 50 7.83 -9.56 2.37
N GLY A 51 6.97 -10.06 1.49
CA GLY A 51 6.96 -11.46 1.04
C GLY A 51 7.59 -11.69 -0.34
N HIS A 52 7.95 -10.61 -1.04
CA HIS A 52 8.47 -10.67 -2.41
C HIS A 52 9.76 -11.48 -2.47
N ASP A 53 9.88 -12.36 -3.47
CA ASP A 53 11.02 -13.26 -3.65
C ASP A 53 11.39 -14.02 -2.35
N LYS A 54 10.38 -14.59 -1.68
CA LYS A 54 10.53 -15.29 -0.38
C LYS A 54 11.18 -14.41 0.71
N GLY A 55 10.97 -13.09 0.64
CA GLY A 55 11.52 -12.10 1.55
C GLY A 55 12.97 -11.68 1.23
N SER A 56 13.58 -12.20 0.17
CA SER A 56 14.93 -11.86 -0.28
C SER A 56 15.07 -10.36 -0.59
N THR A 57 14.09 -9.79 -1.30
CA THR A 57 14.12 -8.40 -1.71
C THR A 57 14.20 -7.42 -0.53
N LEU A 58 13.34 -7.60 0.48
CA LEU A 58 13.37 -6.76 1.67
C LEU A 58 14.69 -6.91 2.44
N LYS A 59 15.25 -8.12 2.52
CA LYS A 59 16.55 -8.35 3.17
C LYS A 59 17.67 -7.56 2.48
N VAL A 60 17.72 -7.58 1.15
CA VAL A 60 18.70 -6.81 0.36
C VAL A 60 18.53 -5.32 0.62
N ILE A 61 17.31 -4.79 0.57
CA ILE A 61 17.02 -3.38 0.89
C ILE A 61 17.56 -3.01 2.28
N LEU A 62 17.27 -3.80 3.30
CA LEU A 62 17.72 -3.54 4.67
C LEU A 62 19.25 -3.61 4.79
N GLU A 63 19.92 -4.50 4.06
CA GLU A 63 21.37 -4.58 4.00
C GLU A 63 21.99 -3.33 3.37
N HIS A 64 21.47 -2.85 2.25
CA HIS A 64 21.90 -1.59 1.63
C HIS A 64 21.74 -0.39 2.56
N LEU A 65 20.61 -0.29 3.26
CA LEU A 65 20.36 0.79 4.24
C LEU A 65 21.35 0.75 5.41
N ARG A 66 21.68 -0.45 5.92
CA ARG A 66 22.72 -0.62 6.94
C ARG A 66 24.10 -0.22 6.41
N ASN A 67 24.44 -0.61 5.18
CA ASN A 67 25.73 -0.29 4.55
C ASN A 67 25.97 1.22 4.35
N VAL A 68 24.90 2.03 4.29
CA VAL A 68 25.01 3.51 4.23
C VAL A 68 24.91 4.19 5.60
N GLY A 69 24.99 3.43 6.70
CA GLY A 69 25.14 3.93 8.06
C GLY A 69 23.87 3.90 8.91
N TYR A 70 22.77 3.33 8.43
CA TYR A 70 21.51 3.24 9.17
C TYR A 70 21.33 1.85 9.78
N GLU A 71 22.21 1.49 10.73
CA GLU A 71 22.15 0.21 11.44
C GLU A 71 20.84 0.03 12.20
N ASN A 72 20.33 1.11 12.80
CA ASN A 72 19.03 1.15 13.45
C ASN A 72 17.92 1.38 12.41
N THR A 73 17.60 0.31 11.67
CA THR A 73 16.49 0.27 10.70
C THR A 73 15.43 -0.72 11.14
N GLN A 74 14.19 -0.25 11.25
CA GLN A 74 13.01 -1.01 11.67
C GLN A 74 11.94 -0.96 10.57
N TYR A 75 11.08 -1.97 10.51
CA TYR A 75 9.98 -1.96 9.55
C TYR A 75 8.71 -2.59 10.12
N GLN A 76 7.55 -2.10 9.67
CA GLN A 76 6.25 -2.65 10.05
C GLN A 76 5.23 -2.47 8.92
N VAL A 77 4.31 -3.43 8.78
CA VAL A 77 3.14 -3.26 7.92
C VAL A 77 2.03 -2.66 8.77
N LEU A 78 1.53 -1.49 8.36
CA LEU A 78 0.40 -0.81 9.02
C LEU A 78 -0.79 -0.76 8.06
N ARG A 79 -2.00 -0.87 8.60
CA ARG A 79 -3.25 -0.81 7.84
C ARG A 79 -4.01 0.46 8.20
N ALA A 80 -4.39 1.27 7.22
CA ALA A 80 -5.09 2.54 7.45
C ALA A 80 -6.36 2.38 8.32
N ARG A 81 -7.11 1.29 8.11
CA ARG A 81 -8.30 0.95 8.92
C ARG A 81 -8.05 0.77 10.41
N ASP A 82 -6.85 0.34 10.81
CA ASP A 82 -6.53 0.14 12.22
C ASP A 82 -6.22 1.50 12.91
N PHE A 83 -6.12 2.59 12.13
CA PHE A 83 -5.85 3.97 12.55
C PHE A 83 -7.00 4.93 12.21
N GLY A 84 -8.25 4.46 12.24
CA GLY A 84 -9.43 5.31 12.11
C GLY A 84 -9.74 5.81 10.69
N LEU A 85 -9.15 5.22 9.64
CA LEU A 85 -9.52 5.55 8.26
C LEU A 85 -10.35 4.45 7.61
N PRO A 86 -11.52 4.71 7.00
CA PRO A 86 -12.36 3.69 6.38
C PRO A 86 -11.80 3.23 5.01
N GLN A 87 -10.55 2.77 4.99
CA GLN A 87 -9.81 2.41 3.80
C GLN A 87 -9.01 1.10 4.02
N ASN A 88 -9.20 0.12 3.12
CA ASN A 88 -8.38 -1.10 3.10
C ASN A 88 -7.03 -0.85 2.42
N ARG A 89 -6.13 -0.13 3.10
CA ARG A 89 -4.79 0.17 2.62
C ARG A 89 -3.74 -0.30 3.60
N GLU A 90 -3.03 -1.36 3.24
CA GLU A 90 -1.89 -1.87 4.00
C GLU A 90 -0.58 -1.46 3.30
N ARG A 91 0.38 -0.96 4.08
CA ARG A 91 1.68 -0.49 3.57
C ARG A 91 2.80 -0.90 4.50
N LEU A 92 3.92 -1.28 3.89
CA LEU A 92 5.17 -1.50 4.59
C LEU A 92 5.85 -0.14 4.78
N TYR A 93 6.16 0.17 6.03
CA TYR A 93 6.94 1.33 6.41
C TYR A 93 8.30 0.87 6.88
N ILE A 94 9.37 1.50 6.39
CA ILE A 94 10.75 1.27 6.82
C ILE A 94 11.27 2.59 7.38
N VAL A 95 11.65 2.58 8.65
CA VAL A 95 12.18 3.74 9.37
C VAL A 95 13.63 3.42 9.72
N GLY A 96 14.54 4.36 9.47
CA GLY A 96 15.93 4.20 9.86
C GLY A 96 16.49 5.47 10.47
N PHE A 97 17.37 5.28 11.45
CA PHE A 97 18.04 6.34 12.18
C PHE A 97 19.55 6.23 11.99
N LEU A 98 20.19 7.38 11.75
CA LEU A 98 21.65 7.45 11.67
C LEU A 98 22.27 7.25 13.07
N ASP A 99 21.57 7.71 14.10
CA ASP A 99 21.90 7.45 15.50
C ASP A 99 21.30 6.11 15.94
N LYS A 100 22.17 5.18 16.35
CA LYS A 100 21.81 3.83 16.77
C LYS A 100 21.10 3.78 18.12
N ASP A 101 21.24 4.81 18.94
CA ASP A 101 20.71 4.84 20.31
C ASP A 101 19.27 5.37 20.38
N ILE A 102 18.71 5.82 19.25
CA ILE A 102 17.31 6.25 19.16
C ILE A 102 16.38 5.05 19.38
N ARG A 103 15.55 5.17 20.42
CA ARG A 103 14.45 4.23 20.69
C ARG A 103 13.19 4.68 19.96
N PHE A 104 12.83 3.96 18.91
CA PHE A 104 11.60 4.18 18.15
C PHE A 104 10.67 2.96 18.22
N ASN A 105 9.38 3.26 18.38
CA ASN A 105 8.30 2.29 18.27
C ASN A 105 7.30 2.81 17.23
N PHE A 106 6.81 1.92 16.38
CA PHE A 106 5.68 2.26 15.51
C PHE A 106 4.44 2.60 16.35
N PRO A 107 3.54 3.46 15.84
CA PRO A 107 2.35 3.84 16.57
C PRO A 107 1.47 2.61 16.81
N SER A 108 0.90 2.53 18.01
CA SER A 108 -0.12 1.54 18.34
C SER A 108 -1.41 1.86 17.59
N PRO A 109 -2.10 0.88 16.99
CA PRO A 109 -3.36 1.15 16.31
C PRO A 109 -4.43 1.63 17.30
N THR A 110 -5.20 2.65 16.88
CA THR A 110 -6.31 3.20 17.67
C THR A 110 -7.54 2.30 17.68
N PHE A 111 -7.70 1.50 16.62
CA PHE A 111 -8.89 0.68 16.35
C PHE A 111 -10.22 1.46 16.39
N GLU A 112 -10.19 2.77 16.12
CA GLU A 112 -11.38 3.58 15.97
C GLU A 112 -12.24 3.05 14.82
N LYS A 113 -13.50 2.75 15.12
CA LYS A 113 -14.44 2.24 14.12
C LYS A 113 -14.85 3.39 13.21
N THR A 114 -14.60 3.22 11.91
CA THR A 114 -15.05 4.13 10.86
C THR A 114 -15.70 3.36 9.73
N LYS A 115 -16.61 4.01 9.01
CA LYS A 115 -17.23 3.51 7.79
C LYS A 115 -17.08 4.53 6.69
N VAL A 116 -17.13 4.08 5.43
CA VAL A 116 -17.04 4.97 4.26
C VAL A 116 -18.10 6.07 4.33
N GLY A 117 -19.30 5.74 4.84
CA GLY A 117 -20.38 6.72 5.03
C GLY A 117 -20.03 7.90 5.93
N ASP A 118 -19.03 7.79 6.81
CA ASP A 118 -18.63 8.89 7.70
C ASP A 118 -17.84 9.99 6.95
N ILE A 119 -17.35 9.71 5.74
CA ILE A 119 -16.53 10.61 4.93
C ILE A 119 -17.20 11.00 3.60
N LEU A 120 -18.47 10.63 3.39
CA LEU A 120 -19.20 10.98 2.17
C LEU A 120 -19.79 12.38 2.26
N ASP A 121 -19.64 13.16 1.19
CA ASP A 121 -20.39 14.39 1.02
C ASP A 121 -21.86 14.09 0.70
N LEU A 122 -22.79 14.79 1.37
CA LEU A 122 -24.23 14.59 1.18
C LEU A 122 -24.73 15.17 -0.15
N ILE A 123 -24.04 16.19 -0.67
CA ILE A 123 -24.42 16.91 -1.88
C ILE A 123 -23.21 16.87 -2.82
N VAL A 124 -23.36 16.16 -3.93
CA VAL A 124 -22.31 16.00 -4.94
C VAL A 124 -22.82 16.37 -6.33
N ASP A 125 -21.95 16.97 -7.14
CA ASP A 125 -22.21 17.31 -8.55
C ASP A 125 -22.44 16.02 -9.37
N ALA A 126 -23.40 16.05 -10.30
CA ALA A 126 -23.73 14.93 -11.17
C ALA A 126 -22.53 14.42 -11.98
N LYS A 127 -21.49 15.22 -12.21
CA LYS A 127 -20.25 14.76 -12.88
C LYS A 127 -19.48 13.67 -12.11
N TYR A 128 -19.73 13.53 -10.81
CA TYR A 128 -19.17 12.46 -9.97
C TYR A 128 -19.99 11.17 -10.04
N THR A 129 -21.14 11.20 -10.71
CA THR A 129 -21.96 10.02 -10.97
C THR A 129 -21.57 9.39 -12.30
N ILE A 130 -21.66 8.07 -12.39
CA ILE A 130 -21.37 7.35 -13.62
C ILE A 130 -22.53 7.48 -14.62
N SER A 131 -22.26 7.27 -15.92
CA SER A 131 -23.31 7.25 -16.93
C SER A 131 -24.28 6.07 -16.76
N ASP A 132 -25.54 6.24 -17.19
CA ASP A 132 -26.54 5.17 -17.17
C ASP A 132 -26.14 3.91 -17.93
N LYS A 133 -25.39 4.08 -19.04
CA LYS A 133 -24.86 2.94 -19.80
C LYS A 133 -23.90 2.12 -18.94
N LEU A 134 -22.88 2.76 -18.37
CA LEU A 134 -21.91 2.09 -17.49
C LEU A 134 -22.58 1.43 -16.26
N TRP A 135 -23.64 2.06 -15.73
CA TRP A 135 -24.43 1.51 -14.64
C TRP A 135 -25.14 0.22 -15.03
N LYS A 136 -25.79 0.22 -16.20
CA LYS A 136 -26.48 -0.94 -16.75
C LYS A 136 -25.50 -2.08 -17.03
N ASP A 137 -24.40 -1.79 -17.71
CA ASP A 137 -23.36 -2.77 -18.04
C ASP A 137 -22.80 -3.44 -16.77
N THR A 138 -22.59 -2.65 -15.71
CA THR A 138 -22.07 -3.18 -14.43
C THR A 138 -23.10 -4.04 -13.70
N LYS A 139 -24.40 -3.70 -13.77
CA LYS A 139 -25.47 -4.53 -13.19
C LYS A 139 -25.58 -5.88 -13.88
N GLU A 140 -25.56 -5.89 -15.22
CA GLU A 140 -25.65 -7.11 -16.00
C GLU A 140 -24.44 -8.03 -15.76
N GLU A 141 -23.23 -7.46 -15.67
CA GLU A 141 -22.03 -8.24 -15.35
C GLU A 141 -22.08 -8.82 -13.93
N LYS A 142 -22.64 -8.08 -12.96
CA LYS A 142 -22.85 -8.60 -11.60
C LYS A 142 -23.78 -9.82 -11.60
N GLU A 143 -24.89 -9.78 -12.33
CA GLU A 143 -25.81 -10.92 -12.45
C GLU A 143 -25.10 -12.12 -13.08
N ARG A 144 -24.29 -11.88 -14.12
CA ARG A 144 -23.51 -12.91 -14.80
C ARG A 144 -22.46 -13.58 -13.91
N ILE A 145 -21.73 -12.80 -13.10
CA ILE A 145 -20.73 -13.33 -12.16
C ILE A 145 -21.39 -14.10 -11.02
N ASN A 146 -22.48 -13.58 -10.46
CA ASN A 146 -23.20 -14.24 -9.36
C ASN A 146 -23.83 -15.59 -9.79
N LEU A 147 -24.12 -15.75 -11.08
CA LEU A 147 -24.54 -17.01 -11.69
C LEU A 147 -23.37 -18.00 -11.94
N ARG A 148 -22.12 -17.51 -12.02
CA ARG A 148 -20.94 -18.30 -12.41
C ARG A 148 -20.07 -18.74 -11.22
N GLU A 149 -19.93 -17.92 -10.18
CA GLU A 149 -18.97 -18.18 -9.10
C GLU A 149 -19.55 -17.87 -7.71
N LYS A 150 -19.86 -18.92 -6.93
CA LYS A 150 -20.19 -18.82 -5.50
C LYS A 150 -18.96 -18.43 -4.65
N GLY A 151 -18.28 -17.31 -4.92
CA GLY A 151 -17.14 -16.93 -4.06
C GLY A 151 -16.26 -15.73 -4.40
N LEU A 152 -16.44 -15.03 -5.52
CA LEU A 152 -15.58 -13.88 -5.86
C LEU A 152 -16.28 -12.54 -5.56
N VAL A 153 -15.69 -11.76 -4.65
CA VAL A 153 -16.20 -10.47 -4.14
C VAL A 153 -15.42 -9.33 -4.79
N THR A 154 -16.08 -8.58 -5.69
CA THR A 154 -15.55 -7.32 -6.25
C THR A 154 -16.44 -6.16 -5.82
N VAL A 155 -15.99 -5.37 -4.85
CA VAL A 155 -16.71 -4.18 -4.34
C VAL A 155 -16.53 -3.01 -5.31
N PHE A 156 -17.57 -2.67 -6.06
CA PHE A 156 -17.66 -1.40 -6.76
C PHE A 156 -18.53 -0.43 -5.95
N LEU A 157 -17.97 0.72 -5.57
CA LEU A 157 -18.75 1.88 -5.14
C LEU A 157 -19.19 2.61 -6.41
N ILE A 158 -20.47 2.51 -6.74
CA ILE A 158 -21.02 3.13 -7.94
C ILE A 158 -22.17 4.03 -7.53
N LEU A 159 -22.04 5.31 -7.90
CA LEU A 159 -23.05 6.34 -7.71
C LEU A 159 -23.67 6.66 -9.08
N ASN A 160 -24.98 6.50 -9.23
CA ASN A 160 -25.73 7.05 -10.36
C ASN A 160 -26.46 8.34 -9.90
N GLN A 161 -26.98 9.14 -10.82
CA GLN A 161 -27.72 10.40 -10.60
C GLN A 161 -28.88 10.28 -9.58
N ASN A 162 -29.38 9.06 -9.35
CA ASN A 162 -30.40 8.77 -8.33
C ASN A 162 -29.83 8.54 -6.90
N ILE A 163 -28.54 8.80 -6.65
CA ILE A 163 -27.86 8.63 -5.33
C ILE A 163 -28.09 7.22 -4.74
N GLN A 164 -28.29 6.20 -5.59
CA GLN A 164 -28.35 4.82 -5.12
C GLN A 164 -26.92 4.30 -4.91
N ILE A 165 -26.53 4.18 -3.64
CA ILE A 165 -25.29 3.52 -3.27
C ILE A 165 -25.53 2.01 -3.32
N LEU A 166 -24.89 1.32 -4.25
CA LEU A 166 -24.86 -0.14 -4.26
C LEU A 166 -23.77 -0.61 -3.26
N PHE A 167 -24.10 -0.68 -1.98
CA PHE A 167 -23.19 -1.25 -0.97
C PHE A 167 -23.14 -2.77 -1.11
N GLN A 168 -21.94 -3.32 -1.33
CA GLN A 168 -21.70 -4.75 -1.18
C GLN A 168 -21.22 -5.04 0.26
N HIS A 169 -22.11 -5.56 1.11
CA HIS A 169 -21.74 -6.25 2.35
C HIS A 169 -21.87 -7.75 2.10
N ALA A 170 -20.76 -8.48 2.19
CA ALA A 170 -20.77 -9.93 2.31
C ALA A 170 -19.90 -10.30 3.53
N THR A 171 -20.56 -10.54 4.66
CA THR A 171 -19.96 -11.24 5.80
C THR A 171 -19.87 -12.71 5.45
N THR A 172 -18.65 -13.22 5.20
CA THR A 172 -18.43 -14.66 5.27
C THR A 172 -18.23 -15.01 6.74
N LYS A 173 -19.20 -15.74 7.32
CA LYS A 173 -18.89 -16.62 8.46
C LYS A 173 -17.82 -17.59 7.95
N MET A 174 -16.61 -17.49 8.51
CA MET A 174 -15.67 -18.60 8.44
C MET A 174 -16.07 -19.56 9.57
N GLU A 175 -16.64 -20.70 9.22
CA GLU A 175 -16.35 -21.93 9.96
C GLU A 175 -14.92 -22.38 9.63
#